data_AF-A0A1E3A7K2-F1
#
_entry.id   AF-A0A1E3A7K2-F1
#
_cell.length_a   1.000
_cell.length_b   1.000
_cell.length_c   1.000
_cell.angle_alpha   90.00
_cell.angle_beta   90.00
_cell.angle_gamma   90.00
#
_symmetry.space_group_name_H-M   'P 1'
#
loop_
_entity.id
_entity.type
_entity.pdbx_description
1 polymer ?
#
loop_
_entity_poly.entity_id
_entity_poly.type
_entity_poly.pdbx_seq_one_letter_code
_entity_poly.pdbx_strand_id
1 'polypeptide(L)'
;MEEKKIKVTKSFRTRFNENYVATIIPADNKRGYKVEYVYYAPWYIWKISEEIFQKQKRILLGMEIGSLILFLAIVLLRISLNSNKIVYGITALNLCVQILEIAALIDFMIARRKTTKIQYENINRGLIAFTTIRSVLSSFAALICILLIANKNMLSVKSMGMVLGLLICSYLAWEIKRTYQQIPFITEENDTLKKIYGAESKSSKVQ
;
A
#
# COMPACT_ATOMS: atom_id res chain seq x y z
N MET A 1 2.19 1.93 -34.19
CA MET A 1 1.89 0.68 -33.45
C MET A 1 2.82 0.69 -32.25
N GLU A 2 2.37 1.22 -31.11
CA GLU A 2 3.20 1.29 -29.89
C GLU A 2 3.27 -0.09 -29.25
N GLU A 3 4.47 -0.66 -29.18
CA GLU A 3 4.74 -1.86 -28.41
C GLU A 3 4.39 -1.60 -26.93
N LYS A 4 3.29 -2.19 -26.47
CA LYS A 4 3.04 -2.40 -25.04
C LYS A 4 4.19 -3.23 -24.50
N LYS A 5 5.24 -2.57 -23.99
CA LYS A 5 6.27 -3.22 -23.15
C LYS A 5 5.54 -3.83 -21.96
N ILE A 6 5.32 -5.14 -22.02
CA ILE A 6 4.87 -5.95 -20.91
C ILE A 6 5.90 -5.72 -19.81
N LYS A 7 5.50 -4.97 -18.78
CA LYS A 7 6.37 -4.58 -17.66
C LYS A 7 6.58 -5.83 -16.81
N VAL A 8 7.52 -6.68 -17.23
CA VAL A 8 7.89 -7.89 -16.47
C VAL A 8 8.28 -7.46 -15.06
N THR A 9 7.60 -8.03 -14.06
CA THR A 9 7.84 -7.72 -12.65
C THR A 9 9.24 -8.16 -12.27
N LYS A 10 10.19 -7.22 -12.24
CA LYS A 10 11.59 -7.49 -11.89
C LYS A 10 11.72 -8.06 -10.47
N SER A 11 12.57 -9.06 -10.31
CA SER A 11 12.87 -9.66 -9.00
C SER A 11 13.46 -8.62 -8.03
N PHE A 12 13.34 -8.86 -6.71
CA PHE A 12 13.90 -7.97 -5.69
C PHE A 12 15.40 -7.74 -5.88
N ARG A 13 16.16 -8.81 -6.15
CA ARG A 13 17.61 -8.73 -6.42
C ARG A 13 17.94 -7.81 -7.59
N THR A 14 17.17 -7.92 -8.68
CA THR A 14 17.36 -7.07 -9.86
C THR A 14 17.06 -5.61 -9.53
N ARG A 15 15.96 -5.34 -8.83
CA ARG A 15 15.61 -3.99 -8.37
C ARG A 15 16.62 -3.41 -7.38
N PHE A 16 17.24 -4.25 -6.55
CA PHE A 16 18.28 -3.80 -5.63
C PHE A 16 19.54 -3.39 -6.39
N ASN A 17 20.05 -4.25 -7.28
CA ASN A 17 21.23 -3.95 -8.09
C ASN A 17 21.05 -2.73 -9.01
N GLU A 18 19.82 -2.47 -9.46
CA GLU A 18 19.49 -1.31 -10.30
C GLU A 18 19.41 0.02 -9.54
N ASN A 19 19.28 0.00 -8.21
CA ASN A 19 19.07 1.23 -7.43
C ASN A 19 20.17 1.49 -6.39
N TYR A 20 21.04 0.50 -6.14
CA TYR A 20 22.14 0.58 -5.16
C TYR A 20 23.47 0.26 -5.83
N VAL A 21 24.52 1.00 -5.47
CA VAL A 21 25.90 0.71 -5.88
C VAL A 21 26.73 0.36 -4.65
N ALA A 22 27.58 -0.65 -4.77
CA ALA A 22 28.56 -0.96 -3.75
C ALA A 22 29.70 0.06 -3.83
N THR A 23 29.91 0.82 -2.76
CA THR A 23 30.97 1.82 -2.67
C THR A 23 31.93 1.43 -1.55
N ILE A 24 33.23 1.57 -1.80
CA ILE A 24 34.26 1.22 -0.82
C ILE A 24 34.58 2.49 -0.02
N ILE A 25 34.31 2.47 1.29
CA ILE A 25 34.55 3.60 2.19
C ILE A 25 35.63 3.19 3.20
N PRO A 26 36.63 4.04 3.50
CA PRO A 26 37.61 3.75 4.54
C PRO A 26 36.90 3.56 5.89
N ALA A 27 37.31 2.52 6.62
CA ALA A 27 36.73 2.25 7.94
C ALA A 27 37.21 3.30 8.96
N ASP A 28 36.34 3.66 9.92
CA ASP A 28 36.63 4.69 10.95
C ASP A 28 37.88 4.39 11.78
N ASN A 29 38.27 3.12 11.86
CA ASN A 29 39.48 2.66 12.55
C ASN A 29 40.79 2.94 11.77
N LYS A 30 40.72 3.61 10.60
CA LYS A 30 41.85 3.89 9.69
C LYS A 30 42.63 2.64 9.26
N ARG A 31 42.04 1.45 9.42
CA ARG A 31 42.62 0.15 9.04
C ARG A 31 41.58 -0.63 8.23
N GLY A 32 41.75 -0.57 6.91
CA GLY A 32 40.95 -1.30 5.94
C GLY A 32 39.77 -0.49 5.38
N TYR A 33 38.93 -1.19 4.62
CA TYR A 33 37.80 -0.62 3.92
C TYR A 33 36.53 -1.40 4.25
N LYS A 34 35.39 -0.70 4.29
CA LYS A 34 34.05 -1.31 4.35
C LYS A 34 33.34 -1.10 3.01
N VAL A 35 32.57 -2.10 2.58
CA VAL A 35 31.69 -1.96 1.42
C VAL A 35 30.33 -1.47 1.92
N GLU A 36 29.92 -0.29 1.47
CA GLU A 36 28.62 0.31 1.80
C GLU A 36 27.76 0.41 0.53
N TYR A 37 26.51 -0.05 0.63
CA TYR A 37 25.56 0.00 -0.50
C TYR A 37 24.83 1.33 -0.49
N VAL A 38 25.16 2.21 -1.44
CA VAL A 38 24.61 3.55 -1.54
C VAL A 38 23.46 3.58 -2.54
N TYR A 39 22.30 4.08 -2.11
CA TYR A 39 21.15 4.29 -2.98
C TYR A 39 21.40 5.48 -3.92
N TYR A 40 21.32 5.25 -5.22
CA TYR A 40 21.56 6.27 -6.25
C TYR A 40 20.37 6.53 -7.18
N ALA A 41 19.30 5.74 -7.08
CA ALA A 41 18.10 5.98 -7.85
C ALA A 41 17.33 7.23 -7.36
N PRO A 42 16.40 7.78 -8.17
CA PRO A 42 15.63 8.96 -7.80
C PRO A 42 14.88 8.77 -6.47
N TRP A 43 14.75 9.87 -5.74
CA TRP A 43 13.93 9.93 -4.54
C TRP A 43 12.47 10.17 -4.91
N TYR A 44 11.57 9.47 -4.23
CA TYR A 44 10.13 9.68 -4.35
C TYR A 44 9.68 10.54 -3.18
N ILE A 45 9.11 11.71 -3.47
CA ILE A 45 8.77 12.71 -2.46
C ILE A 45 7.29 13.06 -2.58
N TRP A 46 6.57 12.95 -1.47
CA TRP A 46 5.20 13.46 -1.39
C TRP A 46 5.23 14.99 -1.33
N LYS A 47 4.64 15.65 -2.34
CA LYS A 47 4.68 17.11 -2.57
C LYS A 47 3.64 17.84 -1.71
N ILE A 48 3.70 17.62 -0.40
CA ILE A 48 2.86 18.28 0.59
C ILE A 48 3.68 18.64 1.82
N SER A 49 3.16 19.52 2.68
CA SER A 49 3.80 19.81 3.96
C SER A 49 3.78 18.58 4.87
N GLU A 50 4.73 18.49 5.80
CA GLU A 50 4.79 17.37 6.74
C GLU A 50 3.51 17.28 7.57
N GLU A 51 2.95 18.41 7.99
CA GLU A 51 1.68 18.47 8.74
C GLU A 51 0.51 17.86 7.95
N ILE A 52 0.36 18.23 6.67
CA ILE A 52 -0.69 17.68 5.81
C ILE A 52 -0.44 16.19 5.56
N PHE A 53 0.81 15.77 5.39
CA PHE A 53 1.17 14.36 5.19
C PHE A 53 0.79 13.50 6.40
N GLN A 54 1.11 13.97 7.61
CA GLN A 54 0.73 13.31 8.85
C GLN A 54 -0.78 13.31 9.07
N LYS A 55 -1.48 14.38 8.68
CA LYS A 55 -2.94 14.43 8.71
C LYS A 55 -3.55 13.38 7.78
N GLN A 56 -3.08 13.26 6.55
CA GLN A 56 -3.56 12.27 5.57
C GLN A 56 -3.36 10.83 6.07
N LYS A 57 -2.19 10.54 6.64
CA LYS A 57 -1.90 9.27 7.32
C LYS A 57 -2.94 8.92 8.39
N ARG A 58 -3.25 9.87 9.27
CA ARG A 58 -4.25 9.67 10.33
C ARG A 58 -5.66 9.46 9.78
N ILE A 59 -6.03 10.18 8.72
CA ILE A 59 -7.33 10.02 8.05
C ILE A 59 -7.45 8.61 7.46
N LEU A 60 -6.44 8.16 6.71
CA LEU A 60 -6.41 6.81 6.12
C LEU A 60 -6.46 5.73 7.20
N LEU A 61 -5.69 5.90 8.28
CA LEU A 61 -5.72 4.99 9.43
C LEU A 61 -7.10 4.94 10.10
N GLY A 62 -7.73 6.09 10.31
CA GLY A 62 -9.06 6.17 10.90
C GLY A 62 -10.13 5.49 10.03
N MET A 63 -10.08 5.70 8.72
CA MET A 63 -10.97 5.03 7.77
C MET A 63 -10.78 3.51 7.79
N GLU A 64 -9.54 3.04 7.85
CA GLU A 64 -9.27 1.60 7.85
C GLU A 64 -9.69 0.93 9.16
N ILE A 65 -9.43 1.56 10.31
CA ILE A 65 -9.91 1.07 11.62
C ILE A 65 -11.45 1.04 11.64
N GLY A 66 -12.11 2.11 11.20
CA GLY A 66 -13.56 2.18 11.12
C GLY A 66 -14.14 1.10 10.21
N SER A 67 -13.51 0.89 9.04
CA SER A 67 -13.91 -0.17 8.10
C SER A 67 -13.72 -1.56 8.69
N LEU A 68 -12.64 -1.82 9.41
CA LEU A 68 -12.39 -3.11 10.06
C LEU A 68 -13.42 -3.40 11.16
N ILE A 69 -13.69 -2.43 12.04
CA ILE A 69 -14.68 -2.58 13.11
C ILE A 69 -16.06 -2.88 12.50
N LEU A 70 -16.47 -2.12 11.49
CA LEU A 70 -17.74 -2.33 10.80
C LEU A 70 -17.80 -3.71 10.15
N PHE A 71 -16.73 -4.11 9.45
CA PHE A 71 -16.64 -5.40 8.77
C PHE A 71 -16.75 -6.58 9.76
N LEU A 72 -16.05 -6.50 10.89
CA LEU A 72 -16.15 -7.52 11.94
C LEU A 72 -17.55 -7.54 12.56
N ALA A 73 -18.14 -6.36 12.82
CA ALA A 73 -19.48 -6.27 13.37
C ALA A 73 -20.52 -6.98 12.49
N ILE A 74 -20.45 -6.84 11.16
CA ILE A 74 -21.41 -7.48 10.24
C ILE A 74 -21.17 -8.98 10.05
N VAL A 75 -19.91 -9.43 9.94
CA VAL A 75 -19.60 -10.85 9.71
C VAL A 75 -19.84 -11.69 10.97
N LEU A 76 -19.76 -11.08 12.15
CA LEU A 76 -20.04 -11.76 13.42
C LEU A 76 -21.53 -11.77 13.80
N LEU A 77 -22.41 -11.10 13.03
CA LEU A 77 -23.84 -11.21 13.25
C LEU A 77 -24.31 -12.65 13.08
N ARG A 78 -25.09 -13.14 14.05
CA ARG A 78 -25.78 -14.43 13.94
C ARG A 78 -26.98 -14.30 13.01
N ILE A 79 -26.73 -14.51 11.72
CA ILE A 79 -27.71 -14.48 10.64
C ILE A 79 -27.47 -15.62 9.64
N SER A 80 -28.54 -16.07 8.99
CA SER A 80 -28.50 -17.15 8.00
C SER A 80 -27.59 -16.86 6.81
N LEU A 81 -27.41 -15.59 6.45
CA LEU A 81 -26.51 -15.17 5.38
C LEU A 81 -25.04 -15.48 5.71
N ASN A 82 -24.61 -15.28 6.96
CA ASN A 82 -23.24 -15.60 7.40
C ASN A 82 -22.98 -17.11 7.50
N SER A 83 -24.04 -17.93 7.61
CA SER A 83 -23.95 -19.40 7.53
C SER A 83 -23.87 -19.92 6.09
N ASN A 84 -24.13 -19.08 5.08
CA ASN A 84 -24.05 -19.52 3.69
C ASN A 84 -22.58 -19.68 3.27
N LYS A 85 -22.23 -20.85 2.73
CA LYS A 85 -20.85 -21.19 2.32
C LYS A 85 -20.23 -20.19 1.33
N ILE A 86 -21.01 -19.68 0.39
CA ILE A 86 -20.52 -18.73 -0.64
C ILE A 86 -20.22 -17.38 0.02
N VAL A 87 -21.17 -16.86 0.80
CA VAL A 87 -21.02 -15.58 1.49
C VAL A 87 -19.85 -15.64 2.46
N TYR A 88 -19.76 -16.71 3.27
CA TYR A 88 -18.64 -16.96 4.19
C TYR A 88 -17.30 -17.01 3.46
N GLY A 89 -17.20 -17.72 2.32
CA GLY A 89 -15.97 -17.80 1.55
C GLY A 89 -15.51 -16.43 1.02
N ILE A 90 -16.44 -15.63 0.50
CA ILE A 90 -16.14 -14.29 -0.02
C ILE A 90 -15.72 -13.36 1.13
N THR A 91 -16.44 -13.36 2.26
CA THR A 91 -16.11 -12.49 3.40
C THR A 91 -14.79 -12.91 4.08
N ALA A 92 -14.48 -14.20 4.15
CA ALA A 92 -13.18 -14.68 4.62
C ALA A 92 -12.04 -14.22 3.72
N LEU A 93 -12.18 -14.36 2.39
CA LEU A 93 -11.20 -13.84 1.43
C LEU A 93 -11.04 -12.32 1.55
N ASN A 94 -12.16 -11.60 1.73
CA ASN A 94 -12.16 -10.16 1.92
C ASN A 94 -11.36 -9.73 3.15
N LEU A 95 -11.49 -10.47 4.27
CA LEU A 95 -10.70 -10.25 5.48
C LEU A 95 -9.20 -10.46 5.23
N CYS A 96 -8.82 -11.51 4.48
CA CYS A 96 -7.42 -11.73 4.12
C CYS A 96 -6.84 -10.56 3.31
N VAL A 97 -7.61 -10.05 2.35
CA VAL A 97 -7.21 -8.87 1.55
C VAL A 97 -7.10 -7.63 2.44
N GLN A 98 -8.02 -7.45 3.39
CA GLN A 98 -7.97 -6.34 4.34
C GLN A 98 -6.72 -6.39 5.23
N ILE A 99 -6.28 -7.57 5.65
CA ILE A 99 -5.02 -7.73 6.41
C ILE A 99 -3.80 -7.29 5.57
N LEU A 100 -3.77 -7.65 4.28
CA LEU A 100 -2.70 -7.23 3.37
C LEU A 100 -2.72 -5.72 3.12
N GLU A 101 -3.91 -5.12 3.06
CA GLU A 101 -4.09 -3.67 2.98
C GLU A 101 -3.56 -2.97 4.24
N ILE A 102 -3.88 -3.49 5.43
CA ILE A 102 -3.37 -2.97 6.71
C ILE A 102 -1.84 -3.01 6.74
N ALA A 103 -1.21 -4.08 6.25
CA ALA A 103 0.25 -4.16 6.15
C ALA A 103 0.82 -3.05 5.24
N ALA A 104 0.22 -2.82 4.08
CA ALA A 104 0.63 -1.74 3.17
C ALA A 104 0.40 -0.35 3.78
N LEU A 105 -0.65 -0.19 4.58
CA LEU A 105 -0.94 1.04 5.30
C LEU A 105 0.09 1.28 6.41
N ILE A 106 0.51 0.25 7.15
CA ILE A 106 1.58 0.35 8.14
C ILE A 106 2.89 0.80 7.47
N ASP A 107 3.24 0.22 6.33
CA ASP A 107 4.41 0.66 5.54
C ASP A 107 4.31 2.14 5.16
N PHE A 108 3.11 2.61 4.79
CA PHE A 108 2.85 4.02 4.51
C PHE A 108 2.97 4.90 5.75
N MET A 109 2.48 4.44 6.91
CA MET A 109 2.59 5.17 8.17
C MET A 109 4.05 5.39 8.57
N ILE A 110 4.90 4.38 8.38
CA ILE A 110 6.34 4.44 8.69
C ILE A 110 7.12 5.26 7.65
N ALA A 111 6.65 5.29 6.40
CA ALA A 111 7.34 6.00 5.33
C ALA A 111 7.52 7.50 5.65
N ARG A 112 8.75 7.98 5.58
CA ARG A 112 9.05 9.43 5.66
C ARG A 112 8.62 10.11 4.38
N ARG A 113 8.38 11.43 4.39
CA ARG A 113 8.01 12.22 3.20
C ARG A 113 8.95 12.07 1.98
N LYS A 114 10.20 11.67 2.20
CA LYS A 114 11.18 11.31 1.16
C LYS A 114 11.51 9.82 1.32
N THR A 115 11.20 9.03 0.29
CA THR A 115 11.34 7.56 0.32
C THR A 115 12.04 7.03 -0.92
N THR A 116 12.51 5.79 -0.84
CA THR A 116 13.10 5.08 -1.98
C THR A 116 12.02 4.59 -2.94
N LYS A 117 12.42 4.35 -4.19
CA LYS A 117 11.52 3.81 -5.22
C LYS A 117 10.85 2.50 -4.81
N ILE A 118 11.61 1.58 -4.20
CA ILE A 118 11.11 0.26 -3.81
C ILE A 118 10.01 0.41 -2.75
N GLN A 119 10.25 1.24 -1.73
CA GLN A 119 9.28 1.47 -0.67
C GLN A 119 8.02 2.16 -1.22
N TYR A 120 8.18 3.19 -2.06
CA TYR A 120 7.04 3.84 -2.73
C TYR A 120 6.22 2.86 -3.57
N GLU A 121 6.86 2.05 -4.44
CA GLU A 121 6.16 1.10 -5.29
C GLU A 121 5.42 0.03 -4.48
N ASN A 122 6.00 -0.44 -3.38
CA ASN A 122 5.36 -1.42 -2.51
C ASN A 122 4.10 -0.83 -1.85
N ILE A 123 4.21 0.37 -1.28
CA ILE A 123 3.07 1.08 -0.69
C ILE A 123 1.99 1.33 -1.74
N ASN A 124 2.38 1.87 -2.90
CA ASN A 124 1.44 2.21 -3.96
C ASN A 124 0.71 0.98 -4.50
N ARG A 125 1.43 -0.12 -4.71
CA ARG A 125 0.81 -1.39 -5.12
C ARG A 125 -0.11 -1.92 -4.03
N GLY A 126 0.31 -1.92 -2.77
CA GLY A 126 -0.50 -2.43 -1.67
C GLY A 126 -1.79 -1.62 -1.47
N LEU A 127 -1.67 -0.30 -1.32
CA LEU A 127 -2.82 0.58 -1.07
C LEU A 127 -3.74 0.74 -2.27
N ILE A 128 -3.28 0.58 -3.52
CA ILE A 128 -4.18 0.64 -4.68
C ILE A 128 -4.77 -0.73 -5.01
N ALA A 129 -3.96 -1.79 -5.02
CA ALA A 129 -4.42 -3.11 -5.43
C ALA A 129 -5.34 -3.72 -4.37
N PHE A 130 -4.92 -3.75 -3.10
CA PHE A 130 -5.70 -4.42 -2.05
C PHE A 130 -7.02 -3.70 -1.75
N THR A 131 -7.03 -2.36 -1.71
CA THR A 131 -8.28 -1.58 -1.60
C THR A 131 -9.24 -1.84 -2.75
N THR A 132 -8.73 -1.95 -3.99
CA THR A 132 -9.56 -2.24 -5.16
C THR A 132 -10.16 -3.64 -5.08
N ILE A 133 -9.34 -4.64 -4.74
CA ILE A 133 -9.80 -6.02 -4.56
C ILE A 133 -10.84 -6.09 -3.43
N ARG A 134 -10.58 -5.43 -2.29
CA ARG A 134 -11.51 -5.39 -1.15
C ARG A 134 -12.84 -4.74 -1.50
N SER A 135 -12.81 -3.63 -2.24
CA SER A 135 -14.03 -2.96 -2.71
C SER A 135 -14.86 -3.90 -3.60
N VAL A 136 -14.22 -4.56 -4.57
CA VAL A 136 -14.88 -5.51 -5.47
C VAL A 136 -15.46 -6.70 -4.70
N LEU A 137 -14.70 -7.31 -3.79
CA LEU A 137 -15.15 -8.44 -2.99
C LEU A 137 -16.32 -8.06 -2.07
N SER A 138 -16.26 -6.89 -1.43
CA SER A 138 -17.33 -6.39 -0.56
C SER A 138 -18.62 -6.13 -1.34
N SER A 139 -18.53 -5.49 -2.51
CA SER A 139 -19.67 -5.28 -3.40
C SER A 139 -20.25 -6.59 -3.93
N PHE A 140 -19.39 -7.55 -4.28
CA PHE A 140 -19.82 -8.86 -4.75
C PHE A 140 -20.52 -9.65 -3.63
N ALA A 141 -19.98 -9.63 -2.41
CA ALA A 141 -20.64 -10.22 -1.24
C ALA A 141 -22.02 -9.59 -1.00
N ALA A 142 -22.13 -8.26 -1.08
CA ALA A 142 -23.40 -7.55 -0.92
C ALA A 142 -24.42 -7.98 -1.99
N LEU A 143 -24.00 -8.12 -3.25
CA LEU A 143 -24.85 -8.59 -4.34
C LEU A 143 -25.36 -10.02 -4.09
N ILE A 144 -24.49 -10.94 -3.69
CA ILE A 144 -24.91 -12.32 -3.36
C ILE A 144 -25.89 -12.31 -2.18
N CYS A 145 -25.66 -11.50 -1.15
CA CYS A 145 -26.59 -11.34 -0.05
C CYS A 145 -27.97 -10.85 -0.53
N ILE A 146 -28.04 -9.86 -1.41
CA ILE A 146 -29.29 -9.37 -2.01
C ILE A 146 -30.02 -10.49 -2.75
N LEU A 147 -29.31 -11.25 -3.60
CA LEU A 147 -29.88 -12.37 -4.35
C LEU A 147 -30.42 -13.47 -3.43
N LEU A 148 -29.70 -13.77 -2.34
CA LEU A 148 -30.14 -14.75 -1.35
C LEU A 148 -31.36 -14.28 -0.56
N ILE A 149 -31.43 -12.99 -0.22
CA ILE A 149 -32.60 -12.40 0.44
C ILE A 149 -33.83 -12.52 -0.47
N ALA A 150 -33.69 -12.18 -1.75
CA ALA A 150 -34.78 -12.25 -2.73
C ALA A 150 -35.25 -13.70 -2.97
N ASN A 151 -34.33 -14.64 -3.17
CA ASN A 151 -34.68 -16.03 -3.52
C ASN A 151 -35.20 -16.85 -2.34
N LYS A 152 -34.73 -16.57 -1.10
CA LYS A 152 -35.08 -17.36 0.09
C LYS A 152 -36.04 -16.64 1.04
N ASN A 153 -36.57 -15.49 0.62
CA ASN A 153 -37.43 -14.62 1.41
C ASN A 153 -36.88 -14.33 2.82
N MET A 154 -35.56 -14.11 2.92
CA MET A 154 -34.83 -13.91 4.19
C MET A 154 -34.79 -12.44 4.61
N LEU A 155 -35.86 -11.70 4.32
CA LEU A 155 -35.93 -10.28 4.61
C LEU A 155 -36.02 -10.07 6.13
N SER A 156 -34.97 -9.50 6.69
CA SER A 156 -34.85 -9.16 8.11
C SER A 156 -34.04 -7.88 8.24
N VAL A 157 -34.28 -7.11 9.29
CA VAL A 157 -33.48 -5.91 9.64
C VAL A 157 -31.99 -6.26 9.71
N LYS A 158 -31.65 -7.44 10.23
CA LYS A 158 -30.25 -7.89 10.30
C LYS A 158 -29.66 -8.22 8.93
N SER A 159 -30.46 -8.81 8.03
CA SER A 159 -30.05 -9.10 6.65
C SER A 159 -29.81 -7.81 5.86
N MET A 160 -30.67 -6.81 6.04
CA MET A 160 -30.49 -5.47 5.45
C MET A 160 -29.26 -4.77 6.03
N GLY A 161 -29.05 -4.85 7.35
CA GLY A 161 -27.87 -4.31 8.02
C GLY A 161 -26.56 -4.92 7.49
N MET A 162 -26.54 -6.23 7.21
CA MET A 162 -25.39 -6.89 6.60
C MET A 162 -25.09 -6.33 5.19
N VAL A 163 -26.11 -6.23 4.34
CA VAL A 163 -25.94 -5.69 2.98
C VAL A 163 -25.43 -4.25 3.02
N LEU A 164 -26.05 -3.40 3.84
CA LEU A 164 -25.64 -2.01 4.00
C LEU A 164 -24.21 -1.91 4.53
N GLY A 165 -23.84 -2.71 5.54
CA GLY A 165 -22.49 -2.69 6.07
C GLY A 165 -21.44 -3.15 5.06
N LEU A 166 -21.73 -4.16 4.23
CA LEU A 166 -20.83 -4.58 3.14
C LEU A 166 -20.66 -3.48 2.08
N LEU A 167 -21.75 -2.78 1.72
CA LEU A 167 -21.69 -1.64 0.80
C LEU A 167 -20.89 -0.47 1.37
N ILE A 168 -21.05 -0.16 2.66
CA ILE A 168 -20.26 0.86 3.35
C ILE A 168 -18.79 0.45 3.40
N CYS A 169 -18.47 -0.81 3.69
CA CYS A 169 -17.09 -1.32 3.64
C CYS A 169 -16.49 -1.19 2.24
N SER A 170 -17.27 -1.47 1.20
CA SER A 170 -16.84 -1.28 -0.19
C SER A 170 -16.55 0.18 -0.52
N TYR A 171 -17.43 1.09 -0.09
CA TYR A 171 -17.26 2.52 -0.25
C TYR A 171 -16.03 3.04 0.50
N LEU A 172 -15.82 2.62 1.75
CA LEU A 172 -14.64 3.00 2.54
C LEU A 172 -13.34 2.51 1.87
N ALA A 173 -13.30 1.29 1.33
CA ALA A 173 -12.15 0.79 0.58
C ALA A 173 -11.83 1.68 -0.63
N TRP A 174 -12.86 2.09 -1.37
CA TRP A 174 -12.72 3.00 -2.50
C TRP A 174 -12.26 4.40 -2.07
N GLU A 175 -12.78 4.91 -0.95
CA GLU A 175 -12.40 6.21 -0.41
C GLU A 175 -10.95 6.26 0.10
N ILE A 176 -10.47 5.18 0.72
CA ILE A 176 -9.06 5.04 1.12
C ILE A 176 -8.16 5.13 -0.12
N LYS A 177 -8.49 4.38 -1.17
CA LYS A 177 -7.79 4.45 -2.46
C LYS A 177 -7.79 5.86 -3.03
N ARG A 178 -8.97 6.49 -3.12
CA ARG A 178 -9.15 7.83 -3.69
C ARG A 178 -8.32 8.86 -2.92
N THR A 179 -8.39 8.83 -1.60
CA THR A 179 -7.65 9.73 -0.71
C THR A 179 -6.14 9.55 -0.87
N TYR A 180 -5.67 8.31 -0.95
CA TYR A 180 -4.25 8.03 -1.19
C TYR A 180 -3.76 8.54 -2.56
N GLN A 181 -4.54 8.33 -3.62
CA GLN A 181 -4.19 8.76 -4.98
C GLN A 181 -4.17 10.28 -5.14
N GLN A 182 -4.90 11.03 -4.31
CA GLN A 182 -4.90 12.49 -4.32
C GLN A 182 -3.62 13.08 -3.72
N ILE A 183 -2.77 12.29 -3.06
CA ILE A 183 -1.52 12.80 -2.47
C ILE A 183 -0.51 12.98 -3.61
N PRO A 184 -0.14 14.23 -3.97
CA PRO A 184 0.77 14.46 -5.07
C PRO A 184 2.18 13.96 -4.73
N PHE A 185 2.89 13.42 -5.73
CA PHE A 185 4.28 13.02 -5.58
C PHE A 185 5.14 13.59 -6.71
N ILE A 186 6.42 13.75 -6.43
CA ILE A 186 7.45 14.13 -7.39
C ILE A 186 8.63 13.17 -7.28
N THR A 187 9.37 13.02 -8.38
CA THR A 187 10.65 12.34 -8.40
C THR A 187 11.76 13.36 -8.41
N GLU A 188 12.66 13.29 -7.44
CA GLU A 188 13.86 14.14 -7.36
C GLU A 188 15.08 13.31 -7.74
N GLU A 189 15.96 13.83 -8.61
CA GLU A 189 17.22 13.17 -8.91
C GLU A 189 18.07 13.01 -7.65
N ASN A 190 18.86 11.95 -7.62
CA ASN A 190 19.67 11.62 -6.48
C ASN A 190 21.15 11.92 -6.77
N ASP A 191 21.62 13.06 -6.26
CA ASP A 191 23.00 13.51 -6.47
C ASP A 191 24.03 12.82 -5.56
N THR A 192 23.67 11.75 -4.84
CA THR A 192 24.57 11.09 -3.89
C THR A 192 25.84 10.59 -4.57
N LEU A 193 25.75 10.04 -5.79
CA LEU A 193 26.94 9.61 -6.54
C LEU A 193 27.81 10.78 -7.00
N LYS A 194 27.20 11.89 -7.44
CA LYS A 194 27.96 13.09 -7.82
C LYS A 194 28.76 13.63 -6.63
N LYS A 195 28.21 13.56 -5.42
CA LYS A 195 28.90 13.97 -4.18
C LYS A 195 30.04 13.04 -3.82
N ILE A 196 29.86 11.72 -3.93
CA ILE A 196 30.88 10.72 -3.62
C ILE A 196 32.06 10.83 -4.59
N TYR A 197 31.83 10.72 -5.90
CA TYR A 197 32.90 10.79 -6.89
C TYR A 197 33.50 12.20 -7.02
N GLY A 198 32.69 13.24 -6.80
CA GLY A 198 33.18 14.62 -6.73
C GLY A 198 34.13 14.87 -5.56
N ALA A 199 33.89 14.24 -4.40
CA ALA A 199 34.78 14.32 -3.24
C ALA A 199 36.09 13.55 -3.46
N GLU A 200 36.05 12.37 -4.10
CA GLU A 200 37.26 11.62 -4.46
C GLU A 200 38.15 12.39 -5.45
N SER A 201 37.56 13.10 -6.43
CA SER A 201 38.31 13.93 -7.39
C SER A 201 39.00 15.16 -6.77
N LYS A 202 38.46 15.67 -5.64
CA LYS A 202 39.08 16.76 -4.89
C LYS A 202 40.17 16.25 -3.96
N SER A 203 39.99 15.08 -3.35
CA SER A 203 41.00 14.43 -2.50
C SER A 203 42.26 14.04 -3.29
N SER A 204 42.08 13.55 -4.52
CA SER A 204 43.18 13.16 -5.43
C SER A 204 43.94 14.33 -6.07
N LYS A 205 43.42 15.57 -5.99
CA LYS A 205 44.12 16.80 -6.45
C LYS A 205 44.87 17.54 -5.34
N VAL A 206 44.78 17.06 -4.10
CA VAL A 206 45.42 17.66 -2.91
C VAL A 206 46.61 16.81 -2.41
N GLN A 207 46.96 15.74 -3.14
CA GLN A 207 48.23 15.02 -3.02
C GLN A 207 49.20 15.46 -4.12
#